data_AF-A0A399ZJK3-F1
#
_entry.id   AF-A0A399ZJK3-F1
#
_cell.length_a   1.000
_cell.length_b   1.000
_cell.length_c   1.000
_cell.angle_alpha   90.00
_cell.angle_beta   90.00
_cell.angle_gamma   90.00
#
_symmetry.space_group_name_H-M   'P 1'
#
loop_
_entity.id
_entity.type
_entity.pdbx_description
1 polymer ?
#
loop_
_entity_poly.entity_id
_entity_poly.type
_entity_poly.pdbx_seq_one_letter_code
_entity_poly.pdbx_strand_id
1 'polypeptide(L)'
;MNPTKKLFFFTGALALCMVFAALVLIPTREASAIEPVKQSPNECLECHEQAGKLWEDSRHRETNVSCTVCHKLADTNGKHPEDAKYTVESETDTCLVCHAEVAGKNVAGELAISEHGKVGLTCLSCHEQHSQGLKLAPGSRTICENCHKDETREVLESTHFAAGLSCVNCHMGADKNHTLIVSVTTCGECHTDLHDAKRMLDAGLDIKVMAKPEAMVEITPLPETPAVPETEANAGGVHLPAWLLVVAGVLIGGIVAWAVFGKEPGNPSAGKPS
;
A
#
# COMPACT_ATOMS: atom_id res chain seq x y z
N MET A 1 -36.46 -18.32 58.10
CA MET A 1 -35.28 -18.53 57.21
C MET A 1 -34.04 -18.67 58.09
N ASN A 2 -33.36 -19.82 58.06
CA ASN A 2 -32.39 -20.22 59.11
C ASN A 2 -31.16 -19.29 59.22
N PRO A 3 -30.70 -18.95 60.44
CA PRO A 3 -29.61 -17.99 60.68
C PRO A 3 -28.26 -18.43 60.09
N THR A 4 -28.04 -19.73 59.97
CA THR A 4 -26.86 -20.32 59.32
C THR A 4 -26.81 -20.04 57.82
N LYS A 5 -27.94 -19.98 57.12
CA LYS A 5 -27.98 -19.65 55.68
C LYS A 5 -27.65 -18.19 55.39
N LYS A 6 -27.98 -17.26 56.31
CA LYS A 6 -27.58 -15.84 56.18
C LYS A 6 -26.06 -15.69 56.33
N LEU A 7 -25.45 -16.38 57.29
CA LEU A 7 -24.00 -16.30 57.51
C LEU A 7 -23.20 -16.86 56.32
N PHE A 8 -23.65 -17.96 55.71
CA PHE A 8 -23.03 -18.51 54.48
C PHE A 8 -23.22 -17.59 53.26
N PHE A 9 -24.34 -16.87 53.16
CA PHE A 9 -24.57 -15.93 52.06
C PHE A 9 -23.71 -14.66 52.19
N PHE A 10 -23.57 -14.13 53.41
CA PHE A 10 -22.73 -12.96 53.68
C PHE A 10 -21.23 -13.26 53.56
N THR A 11 -20.78 -14.44 54.01
CA THR A 11 -19.37 -14.85 53.87
C THR A 11 -19.01 -15.18 52.42
N GLY A 12 -19.93 -15.80 51.66
CA GLY A 12 -19.77 -16.02 50.22
C GLY A 12 -19.73 -14.71 49.42
N ALA A 13 -20.59 -13.75 49.74
CA ALA A 13 -20.59 -12.43 49.08
C ALA A 13 -19.33 -11.62 49.40
N LEU A 14 -18.83 -11.69 50.65
CA LEU A 14 -17.59 -11.01 51.04
C LEU A 14 -16.35 -11.62 50.37
N ALA A 15 -16.31 -12.95 50.25
CA ALA A 15 -15.24 -13.65 49.54
C ALA A 15 -15.25 -13.33 48.04
N LEU A 16 -16.43 -13.28 47.41
CA LEU A 16 -16.57 -12.93 46.00
C LEU A 16 -16.16 -11.46 45.74
N CYS A 17 -16.54 -10.54 46.63
CA CYS A 17 -16.13 -9.13 46.55
C CYS A 17 -14.63 -8.95 46.76
N MET A 18 -13.99 -9.72 47.66
CA MET A 18 -12.53 -9.67 47.83
C MET A 18 -11.79 -10.23 46.62
N VAL A 19 -12.32 -11.27 45.96
CA VAL A 19 -11.75 -11.78 44.70
C VAL A 19 -11.92 -10.78 43.57
N PHE A 20 -13.07 -10.11 43.47
CA PHE A 20 -13.30 -9.05 42.49
C PHE A 20 -12.43 -7.81 42.76
N ALA A 21 -12.26 -7.40 44.02
CA ALA A 21 -11.38 -6.32 44.40
C ALA A 21 -9.91 -6.66 44.11
N ALA A 22 -9.50 -7.90 44.35
CA ALA A 22 -8.17 -8.38 43.99
C ALA A 22 -7.95 -8.37 42.47
N LEU A 23 -8.94 -8.78 41.67
CA LEU A 23 -8.91 -8.75 40.20
C LEU A 23 -8.86 -7.33 39.63
N VAL A 24 -9.51 -6.35 40.28
CA VAL A 24 -9.47 -4.92 39.91
C VAL A 24 -8.13 -4.27 40.28
N LEU A 25 -7.42 -4.82 41.28
CA LEU A 25 -6.09 -4.38 41.70
C LEU A 25 -4.95 -5.12 40.99
N ILE A 26 -5.24 -6.11 40.13
CA ILE A 26 -4.21 -6.66 39.24
C ILE A 26 -3.94 -5.56 38.21
N PRO A 27 -2.72 -4.99 38.16
CA PRO A 27 -2.38 -4.08 37.08
C PRO A 27 -2.61 -4.87 35.80
N THR A 28 -3.50 -4.37 34.93
CA THR A 28 -3.61 -4.85 33.57
C THR A 28 -2.20 -4.79 33.03
N ARG A 29 -1.55 -5.95 32.87
CA ARG A 29 -0.39 -6.02 31.99
C ARG A 29 -0.94 -5.54 30.68
N GLU A 30 -0.56 -4.33 30.30
CA GLU A 30 -0.71 -3.92 28.92
C GLU A 30 -0.08 -5.05 28.15
N ALA A 31 -0.91 -5.82 27.45
CA ALA A 31 -0.44 -6.50 26.28
C ALA A 31 0.02 -5.32 25.42
N SER A 32 1.30 -5.00 25.52
CA SER A 32 2.00 -4.30 24.47
C SER A 32 1.80 -5.21 23.27
N ALA A 33 0.72 -4.96 22.53
CA ALA A 33 0.82 -5.03 21.10
C ALA A 33 2.11 -4.28 20.83
N ILE A 34 3.13 -5.01 20.36
CA ILE A 34 4.31 -4.42 19.78
C ILE A 34 3.73 -3.33 18.88
N GLU A 35 3.92 -2.05 19.26
CA GLU A 35 3.60 -0.97 18.35
C GLU A 35 4.32 -1.36 17.06
N PRO A 36 3.62 -1.49 15.92
CA PRO A 36 4.32 -1.76 14.67
C PRO A 36 5.40 -0.71 14.61
N VAL A 37 6.66 -1.15 14.63
CA VAL A 37 7.83 -0.28 14.75
C VAL A 37 7.61 0.84 13.75
N LYS A 38 7.22 2.00 14.28
CA LYS A 38 6.84 3.15 13.49
C LYS A 38 8.16 3.86 13.18
N GLN A 39 9.08 3.11 12.58
CA GLN A 39 10.22 3.69 11.90
C GLN A 39 9.62 4.61 10.86
N SER A 40 9.67 5.91 11.16
CA SER A 40 9.26 6.90 10.19
C SER A 40 10.13 6.68 8.96
N PRO A 41 9.58 6.70 7.73
CA PRO A 41 10.37 6.59 6.51
C PRO A 41 11.61 7.50 6.55
N ASN A 42 11.47 8.67 7.18
CA ASN A 42 12.50 9.69 7.37
C ASN A 42 13.80 9.17 7.99
N GLU A 43 13.78 8.18 8.90
CA GLU A 43 15.02 7.64 9.50
C GLU A 43 15.87 6.90 8.46
N CYS A 44 15.23 6.20 7.51
CA CYS A 44 15.95 5.53 6.43
C CYS A 44 16.56 6.55 5.45
N LEU A 45 15.86 7.68 5.23
CA LEU A 45 16.24 8.67 4.22
C LEU A 45 17.46 9.50 4.61
N GLU A 46 17.84 9.54 5.89
CA GLU A 46 19.08 10.20 6.34
C GLU A 46 20.33 9.64 5.66
N CYS A 47 20.32 8.35 5.28
CA CYS A 47 21.42 7.69 4.58
C CYS A 47 21.03 7.13 3.21
N HIS A 48 19.75 6.83 2.96
CA HIS A 48 19.26 6.26 1.69
C HIS A 48 18.56 7.29 0.80
N GLU A 49 19.10 8.50 0.72
CA GLU A 49 18.51 9.66 0.03
C GLU A 49 18.11 9.36 -1.43
N GLN A 50 18.96 8.65 -2.18
CA GLN A 50 18.67 8.35 -3.60
C GLN A 50 17.42 7.48 -3.77
N ALA A 51 17.31 6.41 -2.98
CA ALA A 51 16.13 5.54 -3.00
C ALA A 51 14.90 6.28 -2.45
N GLY A 52 15.10 7.10 -1.41
CA GLY A 52 14.09 7.99 -0.85
C GLY A 52 13.48 8.92 -1.88
N LYS A 53 14.32 9.64 -2.62
CA LYS A 53 13.87 10.57 -3.66
C LYS A 53 13.03 9.89 -4.75
N LEU A 54 13.46 8.72 -5.21
CA LEU A 54 12.69 7.97 -6.21
C LEU A 54 11.34 7.49 -5.64
N TRP A 55 11.33 7.03 -4.38
CA TRP A 55 10.11 6.62 -3.69
C TRP A 55 9.18 7.80 -3.40
N GLU A 56 9.73 8.99 -3.10
CA GLU A 56 8.99 10.20 -2.75
C GLU A 56 8.01 10.62 -3.88
N ASP A 57 8.38 10.37 -5.12
CA ASP A 57 7.56 10.71 -6.29
C ASP A 57 6.69 9.53 -6.78
N SER A 58 6.69 8.41 -6.03
CA SER A 58 6.05 7.16 -6.47
C SER A 58 4.62 6.98 -5.96
N ARG A 59 3.85 6.16 -6.67
CA ARG A 59 2.52 5.69 -6.22
C ARG A 59 2.58 4.93 -4.90
N HIS A 60 3.68 4.23 -4.62
CA HIS A 60 3.86 3.52 -3.35
C HIS A 60 3.85 4.47 -2.16
N ARG A 61 4.49 5.65 -2.27
CA ARG A 61 4.38 6.69 -1.25
C ARG A 61 2.96 7.24 -1.14
N GLU A 62 2.30 7.54 -2.26
CA GLU A 62 0.92 8.07 -2.22
C GLU A 62 -0.03 7.15 -1.43
N THR A 63 0.21 5.84 -1.49
CA THR A 63 -0.54 4.82 -0.73
C THR A 63 0.04 4.49 0.64
N ASN A 64 1.02 5.25 1.13
CA ASN A 64 1.70 5.08 2.42
C ASN A 64 2.42 3.72 2.62
N VAL A 65 2.99 3.14 1.55
CA VAL A 65 3.83 1.94 1.66
C VAL A 65 5.20 2.33 2.18
N SER A 66 5.53 1.97 3.43
CA SER A 66 6.83 2.27 4.05
C SER A 66 7.95 1.38 3.52
N CYS A 67 9.20 1.82 3.71
CA CYS A 67 10.40 1.06 3.31
C CYS A 67 10.40 -0.35 3.91
N THR A 68 9.98 -0.47 5.17
CA THR A 68 9.96 -1.71 5.94
C THR A 68 8.88 -2.70 5.53
N VAL A 69 7.95 -2.31 4.63
CA VAL A 69 7.02 -3.26 4.00
C VAL A 69 7.81 -4.24 3.14
N CYS A 70 8.70 -3.72 2.30
CA CYS A 70 9.49 -4.51 1.36
C CYS A 70 10.85 -4.92 1.93
N HIS A 71 11.46 -4.04 2.72
CA HIS A 71 12.77 -4.26 3.32
C HIS A 71 12.64 -4.83 4.72
N LYS A 72 13.14 -6.05 4.93
CA LYS A 72 13.19 -6.71 6.23
C LYS A 72 14.61 -6.82 6.73
N LEU A 73 14.80 -6.70 8.04
CA LEU A 73 16.13 -6.85 8.63
C LEU A 73 16.53 -8.33 8.55
N ALA A 74 17.65 -8.63 7.90
CA ALA A 74 18.08 -10.01 7.65
C ALA A 74 18.42 -10.77 8.94
N ASP A 75 18.96 -10.08 9.95
CA ASP A 75 19.13 -10.60 11.30
C ASP A 75 18.35 -9.71 12.27
N THR A 76 17.26 -10.25 12.82
CA THR A 76 16.38 -9.54 13.75
C THR A 76 17.03 -9.23 15.09
N ASN A 77 18.20 -9.81 15.39
CA ASN A 77 18.95 -9.54 16.63
C ASN A 77 20.06 -8.51 16.43
N GLY A 78 20.42 -8.19 15.19
CA GLY A 78 21.43 -7.19 14.86
C GLY A 78 20.85 -5.78 14.73
N LYS A 79 21.72 -4.77 14.72
CA LYS A 79 21.36 -3.37 14.48
C LYS A 79 21.84 -2.93 13.10
N HIS A 80 20.97 -2.30 12.32
CA HIS A 80 21.34 -1.66 11.05
C HIS A 80 22.08 -0.34 11.31
N PRO A 81 23.14 0.01 10.55
CA PRO A 81 23.74 -0.73 9.42
C PRO A 81 24.89 -1.66 9.78
N GLU A 82 25.33 -1.65 11.03
CA GLU A 82 26.58 -2.26 11.50
C GLU A 82 26.53 -3.79 11.59
N ASP A 83 25.51 -4.36 12.24
CA ASP A 83 25.43 -5.80 12.51
C ASP A 83 24.39 -6.52 11.63
N ALA A 84 23.47 -5.78 11.01
CA ALA A 84 22.44 -6.36 10.14
C ALA A 84 22.09 -5.46 8.94
N LYS A 85 21.89 -6.08 7.78
CA LYS A 85 21.42 -5.41 6.57
C LYS A 85 19.93 -5.63 6.38
N TYR A 86 19.28 -4.67 5.74
CA TYR A 86 17.95 -4.88 5.20
C TYR A 86 18.05 -5.67 3.88
N THR A 87 17.19 -6.66 3.73
CA THR A 87 17.02 -7.50 2.54
C THR A 87 15.60 -7.36 2.02
N VAL A 88 15.37 -7.81 0.80
CA VAL A 88 14.03 -8.00 0.25
C VAL A 88 13.79 -9.49 0.15
N GLU A 89 12.63 -9.93 0.60
CA GLU A 89 12.22 -11.34 0.53
C GLU A 89 11.84 -11.72 -0.91
N SER A 90 11.26 -12.91 -1.09
CA SER A 90 10.80 -13.33 -2.41
C SER A 90 9.77 -12.36 -2.99
N GLU A 91 9.60 -12.38 -4.32
CA GLU A 91 8.55 -11.58 -4.99
C GLU A 91 7.15 -11.95 -4.50
N THR A 92 6.94 -13.23 -4.16
CA THR A 92 5.67 -13.69 -3.58
C THR A 92 5.41 -13.07 -2.21
N ASP A 93 6.45 -12.97 -1.37
CA ASP A 93 6.33 -12.45 0.00
C ASP A 93 6.42 -10.93 0.08
N THR A 94 6.87 -10.28 -0.98
CA THR A 94 7.04 -8.81 -1.03
C THR A 94 5.97 -8.14 -1.88
N CYS A 95 5.86 -8.56 -3.15
CA CYS A 95 5.05 -7.85 -4.15
C CYS A 95 3.64 -8.42 -4.22
N LEU A 96 3.52 -9.75 -4.27
CA LEU A 96 2.23 -10.41 -4.49
C LEU A 96 1.29 -10.35 -3.27
N VAL A 97 1.80 -9.97 -2.10
CA VAL A 97 0.96 -9.67 -0.92
C VAL A 97 -0.08 -8.59 -1.25
N CYS A 98 0.25 -7.64 -2.13
CA CYS A 98 -0.65 -6.60 -2.59
C CYS A 98 -1.00 -6.73 -4.09
N HIS A 99 -0.07 -7.21 -4.91
CA HIS A 99 -0.20 -7.29 -6.38
C HIS A 99 -0.55 -8.69 -6.89
N ALA A 100 -1.14 -9.56 -6.07
CA ALA A 100 -1.67 -10.85 -6.54
C ALA A 100 -2.70 -10.66 -7.66
N GLU A 101 -3.54 -9.63 -7.56
CA GLU A 101 -4.48 -9.19 -8.59
C GLU A 101 -4.40 -7.67 -8.74
N VAL A 102 -3.93 -7.19 -9.89
CA VAL A 102 -3.80 -5.75 -10.16
C VAL A 102 -4.95 -5.33 -11.08
N ALA A 103 -5.79 -4.42 -10.60
CA ALA A 103 -7.00 -3.96 -11.31
C ALA A 103 -7.95 -5.12 -11.72
N GLY A 104 -8.05 -6.16 -10.89
CA GLY A 104 -8.89 -7.34 -11.17
C GLY A 104 -8.32 -8.29 -12.22
N LYS A 105 -7.06 -8.13 -12.63
CA LYS A 105 -6.35 -9.05 -13.53
C LYS A 105 -5.26 -9.79 -12.77
N ASN A 106 -5.09 -11.08 -13.08
CA ASN A 106 -4.03 -11.92 -12.53
C ASN A 106 -2.71 -11.68 -13.28
N VAL A 107 -2.15 -10.48 -13.14
CA VAL A 107 -0.90 -10.06 -13.80
C VAL A 107 0.27 -10.98 -13.48
N ALA A 108 0.36 -11.43 -12.22
CA ALA A 108 1.38 -12.38 -11.79
C ALA A 108 1.25 -13.72 -12.54
N GLY A 109 0.03 -14.22 -12.70
CA GLY A 109 -0.26 -15.42 -13.48
C GLY A 109 0.04 -15.25 -14.96
N GLU A 110 -0.31 -14.10 -15.56
CA GLU A 110 0.02 -13.77 -16.96
C GLU A 110 1.53 -13.81 -17.21
N LEU A 111 2.32 -13.17 -16.34
CA LEU A 111 3.77 -13.20 -16.46
C LEU A 111 4.31 -14.63 -16.27
N ALA A 112 3.82 -15.36 -15.27
CA ALA A 112 4.27 -16.71 -14.96
C ALA A 112 4.10 -17.70 -16.13
N ILE A 113 3.02 -17.57 -16.93
CA ILE A 113 2.79 -18.45 -18.09
C ILE A 113 3.48 -17.98 -19.37
N SER A 114 4.00 -16.75 -19.38
CA SER A 114 4.67 -16.15 -20.54
C SER A 114 6.05 -16.78 -20.82
N GLU A 115 6.60 -16.54 -22.01
CA GLU A 115 8.00 -16.93 -22.30
C GLU A 115 9.00 -16.22 -21.37
N HIS A 116 8.72 -14.98 -20.96
CA HIS A 116 9.55 -14.25 -20.00
C HIS A 116 9.54 -14.93 -18.63
N GLY A 117 8.37 -15.36 -18.15
CA GLY A 117 8.24 -16.12 -16.90
C GLY A 117 8.94 -17.48 -16.97
N LYS A 118 8.85 -18.18 -18.12
CA LYS A 118 9.53 -19.47 -18.34
C LYS A 118 11.05 -19.37 -18.26
N VAL A 119 11.65 -18.23 -18.64
CA VAL A 119 13.09 -17.99 -18.49
C VAL A 119 13.45 -17.37 -17.13
N GLY A 120 12.49 -17.28 -16.21
CA GLY A 120 12.72 -16.86 -14.83
C GLY A 120 12.71 -15.36 -14.61
N LEU A 121 12.18 -14.56 -15.54
CA LEU A 121 11.97 -13.14 -15.29
C LEU A 121 10.82 -12.92 -14.30
N THR A 122 10.96 -11.87 -13.50
CA THR A 122 10.03 -11.48 -12.44
C THR A 122 9.59 -10.02 -12.65
N CYS A 123 8.66 -9.52 -11.84
CA CYS A 123 8.21 -8.11 -11.88
C CYS A 123 9.39 -7.14 -11.82
N LEU A 124 10.35 -7.42 -10.93
CA LEU A 124 11.56 -6.62 -10.72
C LEU A 124 12.58 -6.72 -11.87
N SER A 125 12.38 -7.62 -12.84
CA SER A 125 13.24 -7.68 -14.03
C SER A 125 12.98 -6.48 -14.95
N CYS A 126 11.75 -5.96 -14.95
CA CYS A 126 11.34 -4.84 -15.80
C CYS A 126 11.04 -3.57 -14.99
N HIS A 127 10.43 -3.70 -13.81
CA HIS A 127 10.00 -2.57 -12.98
C HIS A 127 11.06 -2.18 -11.95
N GLU A 128 11.20 -0.86 -11.75
CA GLU A 128 11.94 -0.27 -10.63
C GLU A 128 10.97 0.07 -9.50
N GLN A 129 11.13 -0.61 -8.37
CA GLN A 129 10.17 -0.56 -7.26
C GLN A 129 10.18 0.76 -6.48
N HIS A 130 11.27 1.52 -6.51
CA HIS A 130 11.29 2.83 -5.85
C HIS A 130 10.55 3.88 -6.67
N SER A 131 10.89 4.04 -7.95
CA SER A 131 10.24 5.02 -8.82
C SER A 131 8.90 4.57 -9.38
N GLN A 132 8.58 3.28 -9.27
CA GLN A 132 7.46 2.62 -9.97
C GLN A 132 7.54 2.71 -11.50
N GLY A 133 8.71 3.08 -12.03
CA GLY A 133 8.99 3.14 -13.46
C GLY A 133 9.55 1.83 -14.03
N LEU A 134 10.05 1.90 -15.28
CA LEU A 134 10.78 0.81 -15.92
C LEU A 134 12.30 0.97 -15.73
N LYS A 135 13.02 -0.15 -15.68
CA LYS A 135 14.50 -0.22 -15.58
C LYS A 135 15.19 0.09 -16.91
N LEU A 136 14.95 1.28 -17.46
CA LEU A 136 15.50 1.70 -18.74
C LEU A 136 17.02 1.85 -18.68
N ALA A 137 17.73 1.29 -19.66
CA ALA A 137 19.12 1.65 -19.88
C ALA A 137 19.26 3.11 -20.36
N PRO A 138 20.41 3.77 -20.13
CA PRO A 138 20.62 5.14 -20.60
C PRO A 138 20.37 5.27 -22.11
N GLY A 139 19.43 6.13 -22.49
CA GLY A 139 19.05 6.39 -23.87
C GLY A 139 18.03 5.42 -24.48
N SER A 140 17.66 4.34 -23.79
CA SER A 140 16.59 3.45 -24.21
C SER A 140 15.22 4.08 -23.98
N ARG A 141 14.29 3.83 -24.90
CA ARG A 141 12.89 4.30 -24.77
C ARG A 141 12.00 3.23 -24.15
N THR A 142 12.38 1.97 -24.32
CA THR A 142 11.66 0.83 -23.75
C THR A 142 12.62 -0.10 -23.02
N ILE A 143 12.09 -0.86 -22.04
CA ILE A 143 12.85 -1.87 -21.30
C ILE A 143 13.30 -3.03 -22.20
N CYS A 144 12.55 -3.31 -23.27
CA CYS A 144 12.74 -4.44 -24.15
C CYS A 144 14.12 -4.43 -24.82
N GLU A 145 14.64 -3.24 -25.11
CA GLU A 145 15.94 -3.00 -25.76
C GLU A 145 17.13 -3.47 -24.91
N ASN A 146 16.92 -3.65 -23.59
CA ASN A 146 17.95 -4.20 -22.72
C ASN A 146 18.33 -5.64 -23.12
N CYS A 147 17.41 -6.39 -23.73
CA CYS A 147 17.59 -7.78 -24.13
C CYS A 147 17.34 -8.03 -25.62
N HIS A 148 16.24 -7.53 -26.18
CA HIS A 148 15.79 -7.74 -27.56
C HIS A 148 16.42 -6.75 -28.53
N LYS A 149 17.74 -6.77 -28.64
CA LYS A 149 18.51 -5.77 -29.41
C LYS A 149 18.28 -5.89 -30.91
N ASP A 150 18.15 -7.10 -31.43
CA ASP A 150 17.99 -7.34 -32.86
C ASP A 150 16.57 -6.97 -33.31
N GLU A 151 15.55 -7.39 -32.55
CA GLU A 151 14.16 -7.03 -32.82
C GLU A 151 13.94 -5.52 -32.68
N THR A 152 14.61 -4.88 -31.71
CA THR A 152 14.59 -3.42 -31.58
C THR A 152 15.09 -2.76 -32.86
N ARG A 153 16.23 -3.20 -33.41
CA ARG A 153 16.76 -2.64 -34.65
C ARG A 153 15.78 -2.77 -35.82
N GLU A 154 15.14 -3.92 -35.96
CA GLU A 154 14.14 -4.14 -37.02
C GLU A 154 12.90 -3.25 -36.83
N VAL A 155 12.39 -3.14 -35.60
CA VAL A 155 11.22 -2.31 -35.30
C VAL A 155 11.52 -0.83 -35.55
N LEU A 156 12.72 -0.33 -35.24
CA LEU A 156 13.11 1.06 -35.48
C LEU A 156 13.03 1.46 -36.96
N GLU A 157 13.17 0.51 -37.88
CA GLU A 157 13.06 0.72 -39.33
C GLU A 157 11.63 0.50 -39.87
N SER A 158 10.68 0.13 -39.00
CA SER A 158 9.31 -0.20 -39.39
C SER A 158 8.42 1.02 -39.57
N THR A 159 7.37 0.86 -40.37
CA THR A 159 6.31 1.88 -40.53
C THR A 159 5.50 2.11 -39.27
N HIS A 160 5.36 1.10 -38.40
CA HIS A 160 4.70 1.24 -37.10
C HIS A 160 5.50 2.16 -36.16
N PHE A 161 6.83 2.00 -36.14
CA PHE A 161 7.68 2.91 -35.37
C PHE A 161 7.70 4.32 -35.95
N ALA A 162 7.73 4.46 -37.28
CA ALA A 162 7.57 5.77 -37.93
C ALA A 162 6.23 6.43 -37.59
N ALA A 163 5.18 5.63 -37.35
CA ALA A 163 3.87 6.09 -36.86
C ALA A 163 3.85 6.42 -35.36
N GLY A 164 4.98 6.25 -34.64
CA GLY A 164 5.14 6.55 -33.23
C GLY A 164 4.74 5.41 -32.28
N LEU A 165 4.57 4.19 -32.80
CA LEU A 165 4.27 3.01 -31.98
C LEU A 165 5.55 2.40 -31.41
N SER A 166 5.40 1.73 -30.27
CA SER A 166 6.45 1.01 -29.53
C SER A 166 6.07 -0.46 -29.33
N CYS A 167 6.98 -1.26 -28.77
CA CYS A 167 6.80 -2.68 -28.51
C CYS A 167 5.50 -2.97 -27.75
N VAL A 168 5.20 -2.16 -26.72
CA VAL A 168 4.07 -2.39 -25.82
C VAL A 168 2.73 -2.17 -26.50
N ASN A 169 2.65 -1.33 -27.55
CA ASN A 169 1.40 -1.10 -28.28
C ASN A 169 0.85 -2.39 -28.91
N CYS A 170 1.72 -3.33 -29.29
CA CYS A 170 1.29 -4.61 -29.86
C CYS A 170 1.42 -5.77 -28.86
N HIS A 171 2.52 -5.82 -28.10
CA HIS A 171 2.78 -6.94 -27.18
C HIS A 171 1.93 -6.90 -25.91
N MET A 172 1.51 -5.72 -25.47
CA MET A 172 0.66 -5.57 -24.28
C MET A 172 -0.75 -5.09 -24.64
N GLY A 173 -0.88 -4.29 -25.71
CA GLY A 173 -2.15 -3.74 -26.21
C GLY A 173 -2.87 -2.84 -25.20
N ALA A 174 -4.11 -2.45 -25.50
CA ALA A 174 -4.93 -1.65 -24.58
C ALA A 174 -5.16 -2.36 -23.23
N ASP A 175 -5.15 -3.70 -23.24
CA ASP A 175 -5.37 -4.52 -22.06
C ASP A 175 -4.19 -4.60 -21.09
N LYS A 176 -3.01 -4.11 -21.49
CA LYS A 176 -1.77 -4.15 -20.67
C LYS A 176 -1.44 -5.57 -20.19
N ASN A 177 -1.61 -6.55 -21.06
CA ASN A 177 -1.42 -7.98 -20.77
C ASN A 177 0.07 -8.29 -20.54
N HIS A 178 0.38 -9.00 -19.46
CA HIS A 178 1.75 -9.35 -19.07
C HIS A 178 2.23 -10.71 -19.62
N THR A 179 1.47 -11.34 -20.51
CA THR A 179 1.99 -12.45 -21.33
C THR A 179 2.95 -11.98 -22.43
N LEU A 180 2.88 -10.69 -22.82
CA LEU A 180 3.65 -10.05 -23.88
C LEU A 180 3.50 -10.74 -25.26
N ILE A 181 2.43 -11.52 -25.45
CA ILE A 181 2.11 -12.16 -26.72
C ILE A 181 1.22 -11.23 -27.54
N VAL A 182 1.56 -11.06 -28.81
CA VAL A 182 0.74 -10.30 -29.75
C VAL A 182 -0.47 -11.15 -30.16
N SER A 183 -1.67 -10.62 -29.93
CA SER A 183 -2.91 -11.17 -30.47
C SER A 183 -3.32 -10.41 -31.74
N VAL A 184 -3.99 -11.09 -32.67
CA VAL A 184 -4.59 -10.44 -33.85
C VAL A 184 -5.58 -9.34 -33.46
N THR A 185 -6.20 -9.46 -32.28
CA THR A 185 -7.13 -8.47 -31.75
C THR A 185 -6.48 -7.12 -31.50
N THR A 186 -5.19 -7.09 -31.13
CA THR A 186 -4.44 -5.85 -30.88
C THR A 186 -4.26 -5.05 -32.17
N CYS A 187 -4.12 -5.72 -33.31
CA CYS A 187 -4.05 -5.04 -34.61
C CYS A 187 -5.37 -4.33 -34.94
N GLY A 188 -6.50 -4.90 -34.52
CA GLY A 188 -7.84 -4.35 -34.70
C GLY A 188 -8.12 -3.07 -33.90
N GLU A 189 -7.25 -2.70 -32.96
CA GLU A 189 -7.34 -1.42 -32.23
C GLU A 189 -7.10 -0.23 -33.17
N CYS A 190 -6.33 -0.42 -34.26
CA CYS A 190 -6.00 0.63 -35.23
C CYS A 190 -6.37 0.28 -36.67
N HIS A 191 -6.35 -0.99 -37.06
CA HIS A 191 -6.64 -1.43 -38.42
C HIS A 191 -8.03 -2.04 -38.53
N THR A 192 -8.90 -1.39 -39.30
CA THR A 192 -10.24 -1.92 -39.61
C THR A 192 -10.21 -3.05 -40.65
N ASP A 193 -9.18 -3.09 -41.50
CA ASP A 193 -8.87 -4.22 -42.39
C ASP A 193 -7.36 -4.45 -42.44
N LEU A 194 -6.93 -5.62 -41.96
CA LEU A 194 -5.52 -6.02 -41.93
C LEU A 194 -4.98 -6.40 -43.31
N HIS A 195 -5.85 -6.78 -44.25
CA HIS A 195 -5.45 -7.17 -45.61
C HIS A 195 -5.16 -5.97 -46.51
N ASP A 196 -5.74 -4.81 -46.20
CA ASP A 196 -5.52 -3.58 -46.97
C ASP A 196 -4.16 -2.94 -46.69
N ALA A 197 -3.65 -3.06 -45.46
CA ALA A 197 -2.34 -2.52 -45.08
C ALA A 197 -1.20 -3.06 -45.97
N LYS A 198 -1.20 -4.37 -46.26
CA LYS A 198 -0.22 -4.97 -47.18
C LYS A 198 -0.37 -4.45 -48.60
N ARG A 199 -1.60 -4.27 -49.08
CA ARG A 199 -1.88 -3.75 -50.43
C ARG A 199 -1.40 -2.31 -50.59
N MET A 200 -1.52 -1.50 -49.55
CA MET A 200 -1.04 -0.11 -49.55
C MET A 200 0.49 -0.02 -49.61
N LEU A 201 1.20 -0.90 -48.90
CA LEU A 201 2.66 -1.01 -48.99
C LEU A 201 3.11 -1.50 -50.37
N ASP A 202 2.47 -2.55 -50.89
CA ASP A 202 2.78 -3.09 -52.23
C ASP A 202 2.49 -2.06 -53.35
N ALA A 203 1.56 -1.13 -53.11
CA ALA A 203 1.21 -0.03 -54.01
C ALA A 203 2.06 1.25 -53.82
N GLY A 204 3.03 1.24 -52.89
CA GLY A 204 3.98 2.33 -52.69
C GLY A 204 3.39 3.61 -52.08
N LEU A 205 2.30 3.51 -51.29
CA LEU A 205 1.72 4.67 -50.61
C LEU A 205 2.55 5.07 -49.37
N ASP A 206 2.79 6.37 -49.22
CA ASP A 206 3.47 6.94 -48.05
C ASP A 206 2.62 6.83 -46.77
N ILE A 207 3.24 6.33 -45.70
CA ILE A 207 2.63 6.24 -44.36
C ILE A 207 2.78 7.61 -43.68
N LYS A 208 1.65 8.27 -43.39
CA LYS A 208 1.65 9.49 -42.57
C LYS A 208 1.66 9.12 -41.09
N VAL A 209 2.52 9.79 -40.33
CA VAL A 209 2.61 9.63 -38.86
C VAL A 209 1.24 9.84 -38.22
N MET A 210 0.85 8.95 -37.30
CA MET A 210 -0.39 9.13 -36.53
C MET A 210 -0.28 10.40 -35.69
N ALA A 211 -1.27 11.29 -35.77
CA ALA A 211 -1.20 12.61 -35.14
C ALA A 211 -1.04 12.55 -33.60
N LYS A 212 -1.49 11.46 -32.97
CA LYS A 212 -1.33 11.16 -31.54
C LYS A 212 -1.34 9.64 -31.32
N PRO A 213 -0.19 8.95 -31.28
CA PRO A 213 -0.15 7.62 -30.68
C PRO A 213 -0.42 7.78 -29.19
N GLU A 214 -1.32 6.97 -28.62
CA GLU A 214 -1.49 6.88 -27.17
C GLU A 214 -0.18 6.35 -26.57
N ALA A 215 0.66 7.25 -26.08
CA ALA A 215 1.89 6.88 -25.39
C ALA A 215 1.50 6.17 -24.08
N MET A 216 1.78 4.87 -23.98
CA MET A 216 1.59 4.13 -22.73
C MET A 216 2.66 4.45 -21.67
N VAL A 217 3.69 5.22 -22.02
CA VAL A 217 4.71 5.74 -21.10
C VAL A 217 4.81 7.24 -21.30
N GLU A 218 4.22 8.00 -20.38
CA GLU A 218 4.54 9.40 -20.21
C GLU A 218 5.93 9.47 -19.58
N ILE A 219 6.95 9.79 -20.38
CA ILE A 219 8.25 10.16 -19.84
C ILE A 219 8.04 11.53 -19.21
N THR A 220 7.74 11.56 -17.91
CA THR A 220 7.79 12.79 -17.14
C THR A 220 9.22 13.34 -17.27
N PRO A 221 9.43 14.51 -17.90
CA PRO A 221 10.73 15.15 -17.89
C PRO A 221 11.16 15.33 -16.43
N LEU A 222 12.46 15.13 -16.14
CA LEU A 222 13.02 15.46 -14.83
C LEU A 222 12.53 16.86 -14.43
N PRO A 223 11.86 17.02 -13.27
CA PRO A 223 11.42 18.33 -12.84
C PRO A 223 12.64 19.24 -12.69
N GLU A 224 12.62 20.38 -13.38
CA GLU A 224 13.53 21.49 -13.07
C GLU A 224 13.26 21.90 -11.63
N THR A 225 14.26 21.76 -10.76
CA THR A 225 14.18 22.03 -9.32
C THR A 225 13.62 23.43 -9.07
N PRO A 226 12.39 23.59 -8.54
CA PRO A 226 11.92 24.87 -8.06
C PRO A 226 12.53 25.13 -6.68
N ALA A 227 12.92 26.36 -6.41
CA ALA A 227 13.36 26.77 -5.09
C ALA A 227 12.27 26.52 -4.04
N VAL A 228 12.63 25.83 -2.96
CA VAL A 228 11.74 25.51 -1.83
C VAL A 228 11.52 26.77 -0.98
N PRO A 229 10.29 27.26 -0.80
CA PRO A 229 9.97 28.11 0.34
C PRO A 229 9.77 27.22 1.57
N GLU A 230 10.50 27.53 2.64
CA GLU A 230 10.33 26.91 3.95
C GLU A 230 8.89 27.15 4.44
N THR A 231 8.15 26.06 4.67
CA THR A 231 6.86 26.11 5.34
C THR A 231 6.97 25.31 6.63
N GLU A 232 6.67 25.98 7.74
CA GLU A 232 6.76 25.42 9.09
C GLU A 232 5.75 24.28 9.26
N ALA A 233 6.21 23.22 9.94
CA ALA A 233 5.40 22.06 10.28
C ALA A 233 4.23 22.47 11.19
N ASN A 234 3.00 22.39 10.67
CA ASN A 234 1.81 22.40 11.50
C ASN A 234 1.75 21.10 12.30
N ALA A 235 2.06 21.17 13.58
CA ALA A 235 1.86 20.06 14.51
C ALA A 235 0.36 19.75 14.62
N GLY A 236 -0.07 18.66 13.97
CA GLY A 236 -1.42 18.13 14.08
C GLY A 236 -1.67 17.56 15.47
N GLY A 237 -2.11 18.41 16.40
CA GLY A 237 -2.64 18.01 17.70
C GLY A 237 -4.10 18.42 17.82
N VAL A 238 -4.98 17.50 18.23
CA VAL A 238 -6.35 17.85 18.58
C VAL A 238 -6.31 18.63 19.90
N HIS A 239 -6.45 19.96 19.82
CA HIS A 239 -6.50 20.83 20.98
C HIS A 239 -7.86 20.69 21.68
N LEU A 240 -8.00 19.70 22.56
CA LEU A 240 -9.21 19.53 23.36
C LEU A 240 -9.32 20.70 24.35
N PRO A 241 -10.39 21.50 24.29
CA PRO A 241 -10.51 22.67 25.15
C PRO A 241 -10.66 22.26 26.62
N ALA A 242 -10.00 23.00 27.52
CA ALA A 242 -9.90 22.65 28.94
C ALA A 242 -11.26 22.43 29.66
N TRP A 243 -12.36 22.96 29.12
CA TRP A 243 -13.71 22.74 29.66
C TRP A 243 -14.15 21.27 29.59
N LEU A 244 -13.58 20.45 28.71
CA LEU A 244 -13.87 19.00 28.64
C LEU A 244 -13.44 18.27 29.91
N LEU A 245 -12.33 18.69 30.54
CA LEU A 245 -11.88 18.14 31.83
C LEU A 245 -12.81 18.56 32.97
N VAL A 246 -13.38 19.77 32.90
CA VAL A 246 -14.38 20.25 33.86
C VAL A 246 -15.66 19.44 33.74
N VAL A 247 -16.14 19.17 32.52
CA VAL A 247 -17.33 18.34 32.28
C VAL A 247 -17.10 16.90 32.76
N ALA A 248 -15.93 16.32 32.46
CA ALA A 248 -15.57 15.00 32.98
C ALA A 248 -15.53 14.98 34.52
N GLY A 249 -14.96 16.00 35.15
CA GLY A 249 -14.92 16.14 36.60
C GLY A 249 -16.31 16.27 37.24
N VAL A 250 -17.21 17.04 36.63
CA VAL A 250 -18.60 17.19 37.10
C VAL A 250 -19.39 15.90 36.96
N LEU A 251 -19.23 15.17 35.85
CA LEU A 251 -19.89 13.87 35.64
C LEU A 251 -19.41 12.82 36.65
N ILE A 252 -18.09 12.71 36.84
CA ILE A 252 -17.51 11.78 37.81
C ILE A 252 -17.93 12.16 39.23
N GLY A 253 -17.87 13.45 39.59
CA GLY A 253 -18.31 13.94 40.89
C GLY A 253 -19.80 13.71 41.16
N GLY A 254 -20.66 13.90 40.15
CA GLY A 254 -22.10 13.65 40.25
C GLY A 254 -22.44 12.17 40.44
N ILE A 255 -21.73 11.28 39.73
CA ILE A 255 -21.88 9.82 39.88
C ILE A 255 -21.44 9.37 41.28
N VAL A 256 -20.32 9.90 41.79
CA VAL A 256 -19.84 9.59 43.14
C VAL A 256 -20.80 10.12 44.21
N ALA A 257 -21.29 11.36 44.07
CA ALA A 257 -22.26 11.93 45.00
C ALA A 257 -23.59 11.15 45.01
N TRP A 258 -24.08 10.71 43.85
CA TRP A 258 -25.27 9.86 43.76
C TRP A 258 -25.03 8.48 44.38
N ALA A 259 -23.85 7.89 44.18
CA ALA A 259 -23.52 6.58 44.76
C ALA A 259 -23.41 6.63 46.30
N VAL A 260 -22.93 7.74 46.86
CA VAL A 260 -22.71 7.91 48.31
C VAL A 260 -23.98 8.37 49.04
N PHE A 261 -24.76 9.27 48.43
CA PHE A 261 -25.88 9.94 49.12
C PHE A 261 -27.26 9.68 48.48
N GLY A 262 -27.31 9.14 47.25
CA GLY A 262 -28.54 8.99 46.47
C GLY A 262 -29.36 7.73 46.75
N LYS A 263 -28.99 6.93 47.76
CA LYS A 263 -29.67 5.66 48.06
C LYS A 263 -30.29 5.65 49.46
N GLU A 264 -31.39 6.38 49.61
CA GLU A 264 -32.40 6.04 50.63
C GLU A 264 -33.79 5.85 50.00
N PRO A 265 -34.62 4.97 50.59
CA PRO A 265 -35.54 4.11 49.85
C PRO A 265 -36.90 4.77 49.67
N GLY A 266 -37.32 4.97 48.42
CA GLY A 266 -38.71 5.26 48.11
C GLY A 266 -39.57 4.05 48.49
N ASN A 267 -40.39 4.19 49.54
CA ASN A 267 -41.44 3.25 49.90
C ASN A 267 -42.66 3.44 48.98
N PRO A 268 -43.03 2.49 48.10
CA PRO A 268 -44.24 2.59 47.33
C PRO A 268 -45.34 1.73 47.97
N SER A 269 -46.22 2.44 48.67
CA SER A 269 -47.66 2.19 48.87
C SER A 269 -48.14 0.85 49.45
N ALA A 270 -48.86 0.92 50.55
CA ALA A 270 -50.07 0.12 50.71
C ALA A 270 -51.28 1.03 50.52
N GLY A 271 -51.97 0.87 49.39
CA GLY A 271 -53.42 1.06 49.37
C GLY A 271 -54.09 0.01 50.27
N LYS A 272 -55.39 0.04 50.57
CA LYS A 272 -56.51 0.53 49.76
C LYS A 272 -57.82 0.36 50.61
N PRO A 273 -59.03 0.54 50.05
CA PRO A 273 -60.25 0.94 50.75
C PRO A 273 -61.09 -0.24 51.27
N SER A 274 -61.95 0.08 52.22
CA SER A 274 -63.36 -0.34 52.37
C SER A 274 -63.98 0.42 53.53
#